data_AF-A0A4D9CYV2-F1
#
_entry.id   AF-A0A4D9CYV2-F1
#
_cell.length_a   1.000
_cell.length_b   1.000
_cell.length_c   1.000
_cell.angle_alpha   90.00
_cell.angle_beta   90.00
_cell.angle_gamma   90.00
#
_symmetry.space_group_name_H-M   'P 1'
#
loop_
_entity.id
_entity.type
_entity.pdbx_description
1 polymer ?
#
loop_
_entity_poly.entity_id
_entity_poly.type
_entity_poly.pdbx_seq_one_letter_code
_entity_poly.pdbx_strand_id
1 'polypeptide(L)'
;MSGYYNESGNKFLAFLLPTTIYRRLILLDADCLILRAPHHLFELPDEIPYAAPKAYWYWKKRKFQDSAFWKVRSLRRSRQDFLTSWFMTIRPSTSTFERLRRKLYELIEQGIKDVYDMDLFNIALGEDVTALPPVYGMLDFEFSENDNTEMGATLDEIINGEKAQVIFVVLLSH
;
A
#
# COMPACT_ATOMS: atom_id res chain seq x y z
N MET A 1 -9.35 23.80 -3.89
CA MET A 1 -8.62 22.53 -3.68
C MET A 1 -9.36 21.47 -4.48
N SER A 2 -8.76 20.86 -5.50
CA SER A 2 -9.43 19.88 -6.36
C SER A 2 -9.75 18.60 -5.58
N GLY A 3 -10.98 18.10 -5.73
CA GLY A 3 -11.63 17.12 -4.85
C GLY A 3 -11.00 15.72 -4.72
N TYR A 4 -9.93 15.40 -5.45
CA TYR A 4 -9.35 14.04 -5.46
C TYR A 4 -8.56 13.69 -4.17
N TYR A 5 -7.95 14.68 -3.51
CA TYR A 5 -7.16 14.44 -2.29
C TYR A 5 -8.01 14.29 -1.01
N ASN A 6 -9.28 14.72 -1.05
CA ASN A 6 -10.16 14.56 0.12
C ASN A 6 -10.46 13.08 0.41
N GLU A 7 -10.40 12.20 -0.59
CA GLU A 7 -10.77 10.78 -0.43
C GLU A 7 -9.56 9.89 -0.08
N SER A 8 -8.37 10.16 -0.65
CA SER A 8 -7.14 9.39 -0.36
C SER A 8 -6.38 9.86 0.90
N GLY A 9 -6.69 11.06 1.41
CA GLY A 9 -5.97 11.67 2.54
C GLY A 9 -6.14 10.92 3.87
N ASN A 10 -7.24 10.18 4.04
CA ASN A 10 -7.57 9.55 5.32
C ASN A 10 -6.56 8.48 5.73
N LYS A 11 -5.98 7.74 4.76
CA LYS A 11 -4.93 6.75 5.04
C LYS A 11 -3.70 7.40 5.69
N PHE A 12 -3.41 8.66 5.39
CA PHE A 12 -2.27 9.37 5.96
C PHE A 12 -2.51 9.76 7.42
N LEU A 13 -3.76 9.99 7.82
CA LEU A 13 -4.08 10.33 9.21
C LEU A 13 -3.75 9.19 10.18
N ALA A 14 -3.70 7.95 9.70
CA ALA A 14 -3.26 6.81 10.50
C ALA A 14 -1.84 6.97 11.08
N PHE A 15 -0.97 7.75 10.41
CA PHE A 15 0.37 8.04 10.92
C PHE A 15 0.37 8.98 12.14
N LEU A 16 -0.73 9.70 12.39
CA LEU A 16 -0.89 10.58 13.54
C LEU A 16 -1.44 9.87 14.78
N LEU A 17 -1.81 8.58 14.67
CA LEU A 17 -2.30 7.84 15.83
C LEU A 17 -1.21 7.72 16.91
N PRO A 18 -1.56 7.84 18.20
CA PRO A 18 -0.56 7.83 19.28
C PRO A 18 0.21 6.52 19.35
N THR A 19 1.53 6.57 19.23
CA THR A 19 2.41 5.39 19.33
C THR A 19 2.44 4.78 20.73
N THR A 20 1.95 5.50 21.74
CA THR A 20 1.73 4.98 23.10
C THR A 20 0.60 3.95 23.17
N ILE A 21 -0.32 3.97 22.21
CA ILE A 21 -1.48 3.07 22.13
C ILE A 21 -1.30 2.09 20.96
N TYR A 22 -0.82 2.60 19.82
CA TYR A 22 -0.71 1.84 18.58
C TYR A 22 0.75 1.69 18.17
N ARG A 23 1.32 0.50 18.38
CA ARG A 23 2.68 0.19 17.90
C ARG A 23 2.72 0.00 16.39
N ARG A 24 1.70 -0.67 15.84
CA ARG A 24 1.63 -1.03 14.43
C ARG A 24 0.17 -1.14 14.00
N LEU A 25 -0.10 -0.73 12.78
CA LEU A 25 -1.42 -0.73 12.17
C LEU A 25 -1.37 -1.52 10.86
N ILE A 26 -2.46 -2.22 10.56
CA ILE A 26 -2.70 -2.76 9.22
C ILE A 26 -3.82 -1.91 8.63
N LEU A 27 -3.54 -1.24 7.51
CA LEU A 27 -4.50 -0.47 6.74
C LEU A 27 -4.94 -1.30 5.54
N LEU A 28 -6.25 -1.29 5.31
CA LEU A 28 -6.93 -2.07 4.30
C LEU A 28 -7.90 -1.17 3.54
N ASP A 29 -7.93 -1.33 2.23
CA ASP A 29 -9.01 -0.74 1.43
C ASP A 29 -10.31 -1.48 1.68
N ALA A 30 -11.42 -0.75 1.56
CA ALA A 30 -12.75 -1.26 1.88
C ALA A 30 -13.21 -2.37 0.92
N ASP A 31 -12.55 -2.51 -0.22
CA ASP A 31 -12.79 -3.54 -1.24
C ASP A 31 -11.85 -4.75 -1.11
N CYS A 32 -11.03 -4.81 -0.04
CA CYS A 32 -10.16 -5.96 0.23
C CYS A 32 -10.90 -7.08 0.96
N LEU A 33 -10.62 -8.33 0.57
CA LEU A 33 -11.07 -9.52 1.29
C LEU A 33 -9.88 -10.23 1.96
N ILE A 34 -9.91 -10.35 3.28
CA ILE A 34 -8.89 -11.09 4.03
C ILE A 34 -9.25 -12.58 4.04
N LEU A 35 -8.42 -13.41 3.42
CA LEU A 35 -8.58 -14.87 3.43
C LEU A 35 -7.84 -15.55 4.59
N ARG A 36 -6.81 -14.90 5.15
CA ARG A 36 -5.99 -15.41 6.26
C ARG A 36 -5.63 -14.30 7.23
N ALA A 37 -5.65 -14.60 8.53
CA ALA A 37 -5.31 -13.64 9.57
C ALA A 37 -3.83 -13.18 9.48
N PRO A 38 -3.55 -11.89 9.23
CA PRO A 38 -2.19 -11.39 9.01
C PRO A 38 -1.47 -11.03 10.33
N HIS A 39 -1.70 -11.80 11.41
CA HIS A 39 -1.25 -11.44 12.76
C HIS A 39 0.27 -11.32 12.90
N HIS A 40 1.04 -12.16 12.21
CA HIS A 40 2.50 -12.11 12.19
C HIS A 40 3.05 -10.79 11.64
N LEU A 41 2.26 -10.01 10.87
CA LEU A 41 2.69 -8.68 10.44
C LEU A 41 2.80 -7.71 11.63
N PHE A 42 2.10 -7.98 12.75
CA PHE A 42 2.26 -7.19 13.97
C PHE A 42 3.63 -7.39 14.64
N GLU A 43 4.33 -8.48 14.30
CA GLU A 43 5.62 -8.87 14.87
C GLU A 43 6.82 -8.33 14.07
N LEU A 44 6.57 -7.63 12.95
CA LEU A 44 7.63 -7.03 12.14
C LEU A 44 8.52 -6.10 12.99
N PRO A 45 9.85 -6.08 12.74
CA PRO A 45 10.78 -5.18 13.42
C PRO A 45 10.36 -3.70 13.33
N ASP A 46 10.64 -2.93 14.38
CA ASP A 46 10.23 -1.52 14.49
C ASP A 46 10.92 -0.63 13.44
N GLU A 47 12.07 -1.08 12.94
CA GLU A 47 12.85 -0.50 11.84
C GLU A 47 12.15 -0.64 10.47
N ILE A 48 11.08 -1.43 10.40
CA ILE A 48 10.21 -1.55 9.22
C ILE A 48 8.97 -0.67 9.43
N PRO A 49 9.02 0.63 9.06
CA PRO A 49 7.92 1.56 9.29
C PRO A 49 6.78 1.36 8.30
N TYR A 50 7.04 0.71 7.16
CA TYR A 50 6.08 0.46 6.10
C TYR A 50 6.38 -0.87 5.41
N ALA A 51 5.37 -1.73 5.30
CA ALA A 51 5.43 -2.95 4.52
C ALA A 51 4.14 -3.18 3.72
N ALA A 52 4.25 -3.51 2.44
CA ALA A 52 3.10 -3.75 1.58
C ALA A 52 3.46 -4.70 0.41
N PRO A 53 2.48 -5.37 -0.21
CA PRO A 53 2.70 -6.17 -1.42
C PRO A 53 3.30 -5.33 -2.55
N LYS A 54 3.98 -6.00 -3.49
CA LYS A 54 4.40 -5.38 -4.75
C LYS A 54 3.19 -5.18 -5.65
N ALA A 55 3.10 -4.02 -6.30
CA ALA A 55 2.12 -3.77 -7.35
C ALA A 55 2.62 -4.38 -8.67
N TYR A 56 2.65 -5.72 -8.76
CA TYR A 56 3.23 -6.43 -9.91
C TYR A 56 2.50 -6.12 -11.23
N TRP A 57 1.20 -5.84 -11.18
CA TRP A 57 0.38 -5.44 -12.34
C TRP A 57 0.75 -4.05 -12.88
N TYR A 58 1.35 -3.21 -12.02
CA TYR A 58 1.61 -1.80 -12.30
C TYR A 58 2.62 -1.65 -13.46
N TRP A 59 3.47 -2.65 -13.68
CA TRP A 59 4.44 -2.69 -14.78
C TRP A 59 3.89 -3.22 -16.11
N LYS A 60 2.75 -3.92 -16.11
CA LYS A 60 2.19 -4.57 -17.31
C LYS A 60 1.46 -3.61 -18.24
N LYS A 61 0.98 -2.47 -17.73
CA LYS A 61 0.16 -1.54 -18.54
C LYS A 61 1.03 -0.49 -19.25
N ARG A 62 1.45 -0.79 -20.49
CA ARG A 62 2.08 0.17 -21.44
C ARG A 62 1.27 1.46 -21.65
N LYS A 63 -0.04 1.45 -21.36
CA LYS A 63 -0.95 2.60 -21.52
C LYS A 63 -0.68 3.78 -20.58
N PHE A 64 0.19 3.64 -19.58
CA PHE A 64 0.46 4.70 -18.60
C PHE A 64 1.66 5.60 -18.93
N GLN A 65 2.23 5.52 -20.15
CA GLN A 65 3.39 6.33 -20.62
C GLN A 65 3.32 7.83 -20.37
N ASP A 66 2.11 8.41 -20.33
CA ASP A 66 1.91 9.84 -20.09
C ASP A 66 1.36 10.20 -18.70
N SER A 67 1.16 9.21 -17.82
CA SER A 67 0.62 9.47 -16.48
C SER A 67 1.71 9.95 -15.51
N ALA A 68 1.27 10.54 -14.38
CA ALA A 68 2.14 10.93 -13.27
C ALA A 68 3.20 9.86 -12.96
N PHE A 69 2.85 8.58 -13.11
CA PHE A 69 3.74 7.41 -13.05
C PHE A 69 5.13 7.58 -13.68
N TRP A 70 5.29 8.04 -14.92
CA TRP A 70 6.64 8.11 -15.54
C TRP A 70 7.47 9.26 -15.00
N LYS A 71 6.82 10.38 -14.65
CA LYS A 71 7.47 11.47 -13.93
C LYS A 71 7.86 11.02 -12.52
N VAL A 72 6.99 10.28 -11.86
CA VAL A 72 7.23 9.69 -10.53
C VAL A 72 8.36 8.68 -10.57
N ARG A 73 8.40 7.80 -11.57
CA ARG A 73 9.47 6.81 -11.77
C ARG A 73 10.81 7.48 -12.02
N SER A 74 10.87 8.53 -12.84
CA SER A 74 12.13 9.27 -13.06
C SER A 74 12.60 10.04 -11.82
N LEU A 75 11.69 10.38 -10.91
CA LEU A 75 12.00 10.98 -9.61
C LEU A 75 12.51 9.96 -8.57
N ARG A 76 12.39 8.64 -8.81
CA ARG A 76 12.93 7.61 -7.90
C ARG A 76 14.43 7.46 -8.08
N ARG A 77 15.17 7.45 -6.97
CA ARG A 77 16.63 7.27 -6.94
C ARG A 77 17.08 5.82 -7.17
N SER A 78 16.21 4.83 -6.96
CA SER A 78 16.57 3.40 -7.00
C SER A 78 15.57 2.55 -7.83
N ARG A 79 16.01 1.36 -8.24
CA ARG A 79 15.16 0.29 -8.82
C ARG A 79 14.25 -0.39 -7.77
N GLN A 80 13.81 0.33 -6.74
CA GLN A 80 12.95 -0.24 -5.68
C GLN A 80 11.66 -0.82 -6.27
N ASP A 81 11.14 -1.84 -5.61
CA ASP A 81 9.80 -2.33 -5.87
C ASP A 81 8.78 -1.20 -5.73
N PHE A 82 7.77 -1.20 -6.60
CA PHE A 82 6.60 -0.33 -6.45
C PHE A 82 5.58 -1.07 -5.62
N LEU A 83 5.25 -0.52 -4.46
CA LEU A 83 4.38 -1.16 -3.48
C LEU A 83 2.96 -0.63 -3.57
N THR A 84 2.02 -1.46 -3.13
CA THR A 84 0.58 -1.14 -3.14
C THR A 84 0.17 -0.35 -1.90
N SER A 85 -0.99 0.32 -1.91
CA SER A 85 -1.57 1.00 -0.73
C SER A 85 -2.90 0.40 -0.25
N TRP A 86 -3.36 -0.68 -0.87
CA TRP A 86 -4.61 -1.36 -0.53
C TRP A 86 -4.53 -2.27 0.71
N PHE A 87 -3.32 -2.71 1.03
CA PHE A 87 -2.96 -3.56 2.15
C PHE A 87 -1.57 -3.12 2.55
N MET A 88 -1.45 -2.50 3.72
CA MET A 88 -0.16 -2.04 4.20
C MET A 88 -0.07 -2.11 5.71
N THR A 89 1.09 -2.50 6.18
CA THR A 89 1.45 -2.47 7.58
C THR A 89 2.28 -1.23 7.84
N ILE A 90 1.86 -0.39 8.77
CA ILE A 90 2.55 0.86 9.11
C ILE A 90 2.87 0.95 10.59
N ARG A 91 3.96 1.65 10.91
CA ARG A 91 4.21 2.19 12.24
C ARG A 91 3.75 3.65 12.27
N PRO A 92 2.85 4.06 13.19
CA PRO A 92 2.48 5.46 13.33
C PRO A 92 3.70 6.33 13.60
N SER A 93 3.78 7.48 12.95
CA SER A 93 4.94 8.36 13.01
C SER A 93 4.59 9.73 12.44
N THR A 94 4.61 10.75 13.31
CA THR A 94 4.42 12.15 12.91
C THR A 94 5.50 12.60 11.92
N SER A 95 6.74 12.12 12.05
CA SER A 95 7.79 12.47 11.09
C SER A 95 7.53 11.89 9.71
N THR A 96 6.97 10.68 9.64
CA THR A 96 6.55 10.04 8.37
C THR A 96 5.37 10.80 7.76
N PHE A 97 4.38 11.19 8.56
CA PHE A 97 3.28 12.04 8.12
C PHE A 97 3.79 13.36 7.52
N GLU A 98 4.70 14.05 8.21
CA GLU A 98 5.26 15.32 7.75
C GLU A 98 6.05 15.17 6.45
N ARG A 99 6.76 14.05 6.28
CA ARG A 99 7.46 13.72 5.04
C ARG A 99 6.50 13.50 3.87
N LEU A 100 5.41 12.76 4.09
CA LEU A 100 4.35 12.57 3.10
C LEU A 100 3.71 13.90 2.71
N ARG A 101 3.34 14.71 3.71
CA ARG A 101 2.73 16.03 3.52
C ARG A 101 3.64 16.97 2.72
N ARG A 102 4.92 17.07 3.09
CA ARG A 102 5.89 17.90 2.37
C ARG A 102 6.04 17.42 0.92
N LYS A 103 6.16 16.10 0.72
CA LYS A 103 6.30 15.55 -0.63
C LYS A 103 5.08 15.82 -1.49
N LEU A 104 3.90 15.72 -0.91
CA LEU A 104 2.65 16.07 -1.59
C LEU A 104 2.64 17.53 -2.04
N TYR A 105 2.99 18.47 -1.17
CA TYR A 105 3.06 19.89 -1.55
C TYR A 105 4.09 20.15 -2.65
N GLU A 106 5.28 19.54 -2.57
CA GLU A 106 6.29 19.62 -3.63
C GLU A 106 5.75 19.16 -4.99
N LEU A 107 5.01 18.03 -5.03
CA LEU A 107 4.44 17.51 -6.27
C LEU A 107 3.35 18.44 -6.84
N ILE A 108 2.53 19.04 -5.96
CA ILE A 108 1.52 20.03 -6.34
C ILE A 108 2.17 21.29 -6.92
N GLU A 109 3.23 21.81 -6.29
CA GLU A 109 3.98 22.97 -6.76
C GLU A 109 4.64 22.72 -8.12
N GLN A 110 5.10 21.49 -8.38
CA GLN A 110 5.63 21.06 -9.67
C GLN A 110 4.55 20.88 -10.74
N GLY A 111 3.27 21.12 -10.43
CA GLY A 111 2.15 20.93 -11.34
C GLY A 111 1.88 19.47 -11.69
N ILE A 112 2.38 18.52 -10.88
CA ILE A 112 2.09 17.09 -11.04
C ILE A 112 0.69 16.85 -10.51
N LYS A 113 -0.23 16.62 -11.44
CA LYS A 113 -1.62 16.24 -11.15
C LYS A 113 -1.71 14.71 -11.04
N ASP A 114 -2.81 14.23 -10.47
CA ASP A 114 -3.15 12.80 -10.41
C ASP A 114 -2.10 11.93 -9.68
N VAL A 115 -1.60 12.43 -8.54
CA VAL A 115 -0.77 11.64 -7.63
C VAL A 115 -1.69 10.82 -6.74
N TYR A 116 -1.67 9.51 -6.91
CA TYR A 116 -2.40 8.59 -6.06
C TYR A 116 -1.64 8.35 -4.75
N ASP A 117 -2.33 7.81 -3.75
CA ASP A 117 -1.76 7.40 -2.47
C ASP A 117 -0.56 6.45 -2.63
N MET A 118 -0.65 5.45 -3.51
CA MET A 118 0.47 4.56 -3.86
C MET A 118 1.66 5.33 -4.41
N ASP A 119 1.42 6.29 -5.32
CA ASP A 119 2.50 7.10 -5.89
C ASP A 119 3.19 7.90 -4.78
N LEU A 120 2.40 8.57 -3.93
CA LEU A 120 2.93 9.36 -2.83
C LEU A 120 3.76 8.51 -1.86
N PHE A 121 3.28 7.35 -1.43
CA PHE A 121 4.04 6.44 -0.56
C PHE A 121 5.35 6.00 -1.22
N ASN A 122 5.28 5.58 -2.48
CA ASN A 122 6.44 5.06 -3.20
C ASN A 122 7.51 6.13 -3.48
N ILE A 123 7.11 7.39 -3.67
CA ILE A 123 8.02 8.54 -3.83
C ILE A 123 8.57 8.99 -2.48
N ALA A 124 7.69 9.19 -1.50
CA ALA A 124 8.04 9.80 -0.24
C ALA A 124 8.85 8.84 0.62
N LEU A 125 8.44 7.56 0.72
CA LEU A 125 9.03 6.57 1.62
C LEU A 125 10.08 5.69 0.95
N GLY A 126 10.29 5.82 -0.36
CA GLY A 126 11.08 4.96 -1.25
C GLY A 126 12.07 3.94 -0.65
N GLU A 127 13.00 4.36 0.20
CA GLU A 127 14.04 3.48 0.78
C GLU A 127 13.62 2.79 2.09
N ASP A 128 12.62 3.31 2.80
CA ASP A 128 12.13 2.86 4.10
C ASP A 128 10.97 1.86 3.99
N VAL A 129 10.91 1.13 2.87
CA VAL A 129 9.79 0.23 2.55
C VAL A 129 10.22 -1.22 2.43
N THR A 130 9.41 -2.12 2.98
CA THR A 130 9.60 -3.57 2.85
C THR A 130 8.53 -4.16 1.94
N ALA A 131 8.95 -4.85 0.88
CA ALA A 131 8.03 -5.59 0.03
C ALA A 131 7.55 -6.86 0.74
N LEU A 132 6.24 -6.99 0.92
CA LEU A 132 5.65 -8.25 1.39
C LEU A 132 5.62 -9.27 0.24
N PRO A 133 5.62 -10.58 0.58
CA PRO A 133 5.44 -11.64 -0.40
C PRO A 133 4.16 -11.46 -1.24
N PRO A 134 4.08 -12.03 -2.45
CA PRO A 134 2.91 -11.84 -3.31
C PRO A 134 1.59 -12.35 -2.72
N VAL A 135 1.63 -13.34 -1.82
CA VAL A 135 0.44 -13.92 -1.15
C VAL A 135 -0.43 -12.91 -0.38
N TYR A 136 0.08 -11.71 -0.11
CA TYR A 136 -0.65 -10.64 0.58
C TYR A 136 -1.45 -9.73 -0.35
N GLY A 137 -1.40 -9.94 -1.67
CA GLY A 137 -2.14 -9.09 -2.62
C GLY A 137 -2.43 -9.82 -3.91
N MET A 138 -3.72 -10.07 -4.16
CA MET A 138 -4.25 -10.70 -5.37
C MET A 138 -5.37 -9.85 -5.96
N LEU A 139 -5.37 -9.69 -7.28
CA LEU A 139 -6.40 -8.92 -7.97
C LEU A 139 -7.54 -9.84 -8.41
N ASP A 140 -8.79 -9.39 -8.24
CA ASP A 140 -9.96 -10.17 -8.64
C ASP A 140 -9.94 -10.55 -10.14
N PHE A 141 -9.39 -9.66 -10.99
CA PHE A 141 -9.23 -9.90 -12.41
C PHE A 141 -8.41 -11.16 -12.74
N GLU A 142 -7.53 -11.60 -11.84
CA GLU A 142 -6.73 -12.81 -12.02
C GLU A 142 -7.56 -14.10 -11.91
N PHE A 143 -8.74 -14.06 -11.26
CA PHE A 143 -9.66 -15.19 -11.27
C PHE A 143 -10.40 -15.33 -12.60
N SER A 144 -10.39 -14.28 -13.44
CA SER A 144 -11.06 -14.27 -14.74
C SER A 144 -10.15 -14.69 -15.90
N GLU A 145 -8.83 -14.58 -15.74
CA GLU A 145 -7.86 -15.04 -16.75
C GLU A 145 -7.53 -16.53 -16.53
N ASN A 146 -7.85 -17.36 -17.51
CA ASN A 146 -7.57 -18.81 -17.55
C ASN A 146 -6.06 -19.15 -17.64
N ASP A 147 -5.15 -18.21 -17.37
CA ASP A 147 -3.72 -18.39 -17.56
C ASP A 147 -2.97 -18.37 -16.23
N ASN A 148 -2.16 -19.41 -16.03
CA ASN A 148 -1.15 -19.61 -15.00
C ASN A 148 -0.71 -18.31 -14.33
N THR A 149 -1.30 -18.00 -13.18
CA THR A 149 -1.01 -16.81 -12.40
C THR A 149 0.48 -16.74 -12.10
N GLU A 150 1.12 -15.65 -12.52
CA GLU A 150 2.53 -15.33 -12.26
C GLU A 150 2.84 -15.11 -10.77
N MET A 151 1.81 -15.01 -9.94
CA MET A 151 1.95 -15.32 -8.52
C MET A 151 2.19 -16.80 -8.38
N GLY A 152 3.41 -17.20 -8.04
CA GLY A 152 3.76 -18.58 -7.69
C GLY A 152 3.04 -19.13 -6.45
N ALA A 153 1.80 -18.71 -6.18
CA ALA A 153 0.86 -19.34 -5.27
C ALA A 153 -0.31 -19.89 -6.09
N THR A 154 -0.57 -21.20 -6.00
CA THR A 154 -1.66 -21.83 -6.76
C THR A 154 -3.00 -21.61 -6.08
N LEU A 155 -4.10 -21.65 -6.85
CA LEU A 155 -5.47 -21.63 -6.31
C LEU A 155 -5.68 -22.69 -5.21
N ASP A 156 -5.05 -23.86 -5.35
CA ASP A 156 -5.08 -24.93 -4.35
C ASP A 156 -4.40 -24.54 -3.03
N GLU A 157 -3.30 -23.78 -3.09
CA GLU A 157 -2.65 -23.25 -1.89
C GLU A 157 -3.52 -22.22 -1.19
N ILE A 158 -4.36 -21.47 -1.91
CA ILE A 158 -5.27 -20.45 -1.35
C ILE A 158 -6.49 -21.12 -0.70
N ILE A 159 -7.12 -22.08 -1.40
CA ILE A 159 -8.39 -22.72 -1.01
C ILE A 159 -8.21 -23.75 0.12
N ASN A 160 -7.07 -24.45 0.19
CA ASN A 160 -6.84 -25.50 1.20
C ASN A 160 -6.24 -25.02 2.53
N GLY A 161 -6.01 -23.70 2.69
CA GLY A 161 -5.64 -23.13 3.99
C GLY A 161 -6.86 -23.06 4.89
N GLU A 162 -6.76 -23.63 6.09
CA GLU A 162 -7.86 -23.76 7.07
C GLU A 162 -8.74 -22.50 7.17
N LYS A 163 -10.06 -22.74 7.16
CA LYS A 163 -11.11 -21.72 7.35
C LYS A 163 -10.86 -20.93 8.62
N ALA A 164 -10.40 -19.68 8.50
CA ALA A 164 -10.29 -18.76 9.61
C ALA A 164 -11.35 -17.64 9.49
N GLN A 165 -11.94 -17.32 10.64
CA GLN A 165 -12.99 -16.32 10.80
C GLN A 165 -12.49 -14.91 10.47
N VAL A 166 -13.35 -14.15 9.79
CA VAL A 166 -13.12 -12.75 9.40
C VAL A 166 -13.10 -11.88 10.66
N ILE A 167 -11.99 -11.19 10.91
CA ILE A 167 -11.92 -10.12 11.91
C ILE A 167 -11.93 -8.79 11.16
N PHE A 168 -13.03 -8.06 11.26
CA PHE A 168 -13.10 -6.64 10.93
C PHE A 168 -12.31 -5.88 12.01
N VAL A 169 -11.17 -5.28 11.66
CA VAL A 169 -10.57 -4.24 12.50
C VAL A 169 -11.01 -2.88 11.96
N VAL A 170 -12.24 -2.51 12.31
CA VAL A 170 -12.72 -1.14 12.20
C VAL A 170 -12.50 -0.48 13.56
N LEU A 171 -11.44 0.32 13.68
CA LEU A 171 -11.30 1.22 14.82
C LEU A 171 -12.07 2.51 14.50
N LEU A 172 -13.37 2.50 14.78
CA LEU A 172 -14.13 3.73 14.98
C LEU A 172 -13.97 4.13 16.46
N SER A 173 -13.42 5.31 16.73
CA SER A 173 -13.52 5.92 18.06
C SER A 173 -14.70 6.88 18.10
N HIS A 174 -15.55 6.72 19.12
CA HIS A 174 -16.65 7.62 19.49
C HIS A 174 -16.20 9.06 19.72
#